data_AF-A0A840IS61-F1
#
_entry.id   AF-A0A840IS61-F1
#
_cell.length_a   1.000
_cell.length_b   1.000
_cell.length_c   1.000
_cell.angle_alpha   90.00
_cell.angle_beta   90.00
_cell.angle_gamma   90.00
#
_symmetry.space_group_name_H-M   'P 1'
#
loop_
_entity.id
_entity.type
_entity.pdbx_description
1 polymer ?
#
loop_
_entity_poly.entity_id
_entity_poly.type
_entity_poly.pdbx_seq_one_letter_code
_entity_poly.pdbx_strand_id
1 'polypeptide(L)'
;MVNMIRFLLRPRLLAAITRLLGVLLLPAAFVRAPGRGRHLACQWALALRFPAEDLAGLAPPVRAAFTAARAEAFWRDGQLVGLTSGHRDAAEQHRLFTAETARTGSVAAARRRVLPPGESAHVAGTALDVRPAEGAAWLERHGAAYRLYRRYDNEWWHFEYHPSTVPLRLPRPDVLPRRGPSTMACATTVPLPSRTGNRL
;
A
#
# COMPACT_ATOMS: atom_id res chain seq x y z
N MET A 1 17.05 29.84 -17.13
CA MET A 1 17.30 28.59 -17.90
C MET A 1 16.98 27.30 -17.14
N VAL A 2 17.31 27.17 -15.84
CA VAL A 2 17.07 25.93 -15.06
C VAL A 2 15.58 25.60 -14.84
N ASN A 3 14.71 26.60 -14.70
CA ASN A 3 13.25 26.39 -14.59
C ASN A 3 12.57 25.96 -15.90
N MET A 4 13.19 26.22 -17.06
CA MET A 4 12.63 25.83 -18.36
C MET A 4 12.87 24.33 -18.61
N ILE A 5 14.04 23.80 -18.22
CA ILE A 5 14.37 22.37 -18.35
C ILE A 5 13.48 21.50 -17.45
N ARG A 6 13.12 21.98 -16.24
CA ARG A 6 12.22 21.28 -15.31
C ARG A 6 10.76 21.23 -15.76
N PHE A 7 10.31 22.20 -16.56
CA PHE A 7 8.93 22.25 -17.08
C PHE A 7 8.76 21.48 -18.40
N LEU A 8 9.86 21.11 -19.07
CA LEU A 8 9.90 20.62 -20.46
C LEU A 8 10.13 19.12 -20.65
N LEU A 9 10.13 18.30 -19.60
CA LEU A 9 9.87 16.86 -19.77
C LEU A 9 8.40 16.61 -19.44
N ARG A 10 7.52 16.78 -20.46
CA ARG A 10 6.08 16.48 -20.35
C ARG A 10 5.91 15.09 -19.69
N PRO A 11 4.96 14.88 -18.76
CA PRO A 11 4.73 13.57 -18.13
C PRO A 11 4.65 12.41 -19.14
N ARG A 12 4.11 12.69 -20.33
CA ARG A 12 4.07 11.77 -21.49
C ARG A 12 5.44 11.40 -22.04
N LEU A 13 6.37 12.35 -22.11
CA LEU A 13 7.74 12.11 -22.55
C LEU A 13 8.49 11.25 -21.54
N LEU A 14 8.38 11.55 -20.24
CA LEU A 14 8.96 10.69 -19.20
C LEU A 14 8.37 9.28 -19.26
N ALA A 15 7.06 9.14 -19.47
CA ALA A 15 6.43 7.84 -19.64
C ALA A 15 6.93 7.09 -20.89
N ALA A 16 7.15 7.79 -22.01
CA ALA A 16 7.74 7.21 -23.21
C ALA A 16 9.19 6.75 -22.97
N ILE A 17 10.02 7.58 -22.32
CA ILE A 17 11.40 7.25 -21.96
C ILE A 17 11.43 6.02 -21.04
N THR A 18 10.58 5.96 -20.00
CA THR A 18 10.54 4.81 -19.10
C THR A 18 10.17 3.53 -19.84
N ARG A 19 9.21 3.59 -20.77
CA ARG A 19 8.85 2.43 -21.61
C ARG A 19 10.01 1.99 -22.50
N LEU A 20 10.68 2.93 -23.15
CA LEU A 20 11.85 2.65 -23.98
C LEU A 20 12.96 2.00 -23.15
N LEU A 21 13.26 2.52 -21.96
CA LEU A 21 14.21 1.91 -21.02
C LEU A 21 13.79 0.48 -20.66
N GLY A 22 12.51 0.23 -20.40
CA GLY A 22 12.01 -1.12 -20.15
C GLY A 22 12.29 -2.08 -21.31
N VAL A 23 12.08 -1.65 -22.55
CA VAL A 23 12.41 -2.46 -23.74
C VAL A 23 13.92 -2.69 -23.86
N LEU A 24 14.73 -1.63 -23.71
CA LEU A 24 16.19 -1.72 -23.82
C LEU A 24 16.82 -2.61 -22.74
N LEU A 25 16.19 -2.70 -21.57
CA LEU A 25 16.64 -3.55 -20.46
C LEU A 25 16.22 -5.03 -20.60
N LEU A 26 15.36 -5.38 -21.56
CA LEU A 26 14.86 -6.76 -21.73
C LEU A 26 15.99 -7.80 -21.89
N PRO A 27 17.00 -7.62 -22.77
CA PRO A 27 18.04 -8.63 -22.95
C PRO A 27 18.76 -8.96 -21.65
N ALA A 28 19.20 -7.94 -20.90
CA ALA A 28 19.85 -8.10 -19.61
C ALA A 28 18.91 -8.76 -18.58
N ALA A 29 17.64 -8.39 -18.57
CA ALA A 29 16.65 -8.97 -17.67
C ALA A 29 16.37 -10.45 -17.97
N PHE A 30 16.34 -10.86 -19.25
CA PHE A 30 16.17 -12.26 -19.64
C PHE A 30 17.38 -13.12 -19.27
N VAL A 31 18.60 -12.58 -19.41
CA VAL A 31 19.81 -13.25 -18.92
C VAL A 31 19.78 -13.41 -17.40
N ARG A 32 19.37 -12.37 -16.67
CA ARG A 32 19.39 -12.35 -15.20
C ARG A 32 18.27 -13.17 -14.54
N ALA A 33 17.10 -13.26 -15.19
CA ALA A 33 15.93 -13.95 -14.68
C ALA A 33 15.11 -14.60 -15.83
N PRO A 34 15.56 -15.77 -16.34
CA PRO A 34 14.82 -16.53 -17.34
C PRO A 34 13.36 -16.77 -16.90
N GLY A 35 12.41 -16.61 -17.82
CA GLY A 35 10.97 -16.71 -17.52
C GLY A 35 10.34 -15.50 -16.81
N ARG A 36 11.14 -14.58 -16.25
CA ARG A 36 10.67 -13.35 -15.59
C ARG A 36 11.27 -12.06 -16.17
N GLY A 37 11.93 -12.14 -17.32
CA GLY A 37 12.64 -11.01 -17.94
C GLY A 37 11.77 -9.77 -18.13
N ARG A 38 10.54 -9.91 -18.65
CA ARG A 38 9.59 -8.79 -18.79
C ARG A 38 9.25 -8.15 -17.44
N HIS A 39 8.97 -8.96 -16.43
CA HIS A 39 8.67 -8.47 -15.09
C HIS A 39 9.86 -7.68 -14.52
N LEU A 40 11.07 -8.25 -14.59
CA LEU A 40 12.29 -7.64 -14.06
C LEU A 40 12.68 -6.35 -14.79
N ALA A 41 12.61 -6.32 -16.12
CA ALA A 41 12.89 -5.13 -16.91
C ALA A 41 11.92 -3.98 -16.58
N CYS A 42 10.62 -4.30 -16.39
CA CYS A 42 9.65 -3.33 -15.91
C CYS A 42 10.02 -2.81 -14.50
N GLN A 43 10.42 -3.67 -13.57
CA GLN A 43 10.79 -3.23 -12.22
C GLN A 43 11.99 -2.27 -12.27
N TRP A 44 13.02 -2.57 -13.07
CA TRP A 44 14.18 -1.70 -13.22
C TRP A 44 13.83 -0.35 -13.86
N ALA A 45 13.02 -0.34 -14.91
CA ALA A 45 12.57 0.89 -15.55
C ALA A 45 11.76 1.77 -14.58
N LEU A 46 10.85 1.17 -13.79
CA LEU A 46 10.08 1.89 -12.79
C LEU A 46 10.96 2.40 -11.64
N ALA A 47 11.97 1.65 -11.20
CA ALA A 47 12.92 2.12 -10.18
C ALA A 47 13.69 3.36 -10.64
N LEU A 48 14.10 3.42 -11.92
CA LEU A 48 14.72 4.61 -12.50
C LEU A 48 13.73 5.79 -12.60
N ARG A 49 12.45 5.51 -12.89
CA ARG A 49 11.42 6.54 -13.01
C ARG A 49 10.98 7.10 -11.66
N PHE A 50 10.98 6.27 -10.62
CA PHE A 50 10.51 6.56 -9.28
C PHE A 50 11.60 6.22 -8.24
N PRO A 51 12.72 6.96 -8.21
CA PRO A 51 13.87 6.59 -7.39
C PRO A 51 13.63 6.67 -5.87
N ALA A 52 12.61 7.42 -5.44
CA ALA A 52 12.19 7.50 -4.03
C ALA A 52 11.07 6.50 -3.67
N GLU A 53 10.71 5.60 -4.58
CA GLU A 53 9.75 4.53 -4.30
C GLU A 53 10.38 3.50 -3.36
N ASP A 54 9.65 3.13 -2.30
CA ASP A 54 10.03 2.03 -1.42
C ASP A 54 8.89 1.02 -1.29
N LEU A 55 9.22 -0.25 -1.52
CA LEU A 55 8.31 -1.38 -1.37
C LEU A 55 8.61 -2.19 -0.10
N ALA A 56 9.67 -1.86 0.65
CA ALA A 56 10.04 -2.53 1.90
C ALA A 56 8.86 -2.53 2.89
N GLY A 57 8.83 -3.55 3.74
CA GLY A 57 7.75 -3.75 4.71
C GLY A 57 6.39 -4.19 4.13
N LEU A 58 6.14 -4.07 2.82
CA LEU A 58 4.94 -4.65 2.22
C LEU A 58 4.89 -6.15 2.46
N ALA A 59 3.74 -6.66 2.87
CA ALA A 59 3.55 -8.08 3.05
C ALA A 59 3.85 -8.82 1.72
N PRO A 60 4.50 -10.00 1.75
CA PRO A 60 4.91 -10.71 0.53
C PRO A 60 3.83 -10.85 -0.56
N PRO A 61 2.57 -11.24 -0.25
CA PRO A 61 1.53 -11.34 -1.27
C PRO A 61 1.15 -9.97 -1.88
N VAL A 62 1.25 -8.89 -1.10
CA VAL A 62 0.92 -7.52 -1.53
C VAL A 62 1.98 -7.01 -2.49
N ARG A 63 3.26 -7.22 -2.17
CA ARG A 63 4.37 -6.93 -3.09
C ARG A 63 4.25 -7.72 -4.39
N ALA A 64 3.92 -9.01 -4.31
CA ALA A 64 3.73 -9.84 -5.49
C ALA A 64 2.57 -9.35 -6.36
N ALA A 65 1.41 -9.07 -5.76
CA ALA A 65 0.25 -8.52 -6.44
C ALA A 65 0.55 -7.18 -7.13
N PHE A 66 1.13 -6.23 -6.40
CA PHE A 66 1.44 -4.90 -6.93
C PHE A 66 2.47 -4.93 -8.07
N THR A 67 3.54 -5.71 -7.90
CA THR A 67 4.60 -5.82 -8.92
C THR A 67 4.14 -6.58 -10.17
N ALA A 68 3.19 -7.51 -10.03
CA ALA A 68 2.51 -8.16 -11.16
C ALA A 68 1.58 -7.18 -11.88
N ALA A 69 0.73 -6.46 -11.15
CA ALA A 69 -0.21 -5.49 -11.70
C ALA A 69 0.50 -4.39 -12.50
N ARG A 70 1.56 -3.80 -11.94
CA ARG A 70 2.33 -2.75 -12.63
C ARG A 70 3.10 -3.26 -13.84
N ALA A 71 3.51 -4.54 -13.84
CA ALA A 71 4.13 -5.15 -15.01
C ALA A 71 3.12 -5.35 -16.15
N GLU A 72 1.89 -5.80 -15.83
CA GLU A 72 0.82 -5.93 -16.82
C GLU A 72 0.45 -4.57 -17.42
N ALA A 73 0.20 -3.57 -16.57
CA ALA A 73 -0.08 -2.20 -16.97
C ALA A 73 0.98 -1.63 -17.90
N PHE A 74 2.26 -1.84 -17.55
CA PHE A 74 3.40 -1.35 -18.31
C PHE A 74 3.47 -1.96 -19.71
N TRP A 75 3.30 -3.28 -19.80
CA TRP A 75 3.55 -4.01 -21.03
C TRP A 75 2.38 -4.04 -21.99
N ARG A 76 1.15 -4.04 -21.49
CA ARG A 76 -0.05 -4.13 -22.32
C ARG A 76 -0.59 -2.76 -22.69
N ASP A 77 -0.64 -1.87 -21.72
CA ASP A 77 -1.32 -0.58 -21.88
C ASP A 77 -0.34 0.60 -21.90
N GLY A 78 0.95 0.34 -21.72
CA GLY A 78 1.97 1.39 -21.63
C GLY A 78 1.81 2.28 -20.39
N GLN A 79 1.04 1.82 -19.40
CA GLN A 79 0.72 2.59 -18.20
C GLN A 79 1.78 2.38 -17.13
N LEU A 80 2.26 3.49 -16.56
CA LEU A 80 3.16 3.44 -15.42
C LEU A 80 2.35 3.42 -14.12
N VAL A 81 2.69 2.49 -13.23
CA VAL A 81 2.11 2.39 -11.88
C VAL A 81 3.27 2.36 -10.90
N GLY A 82 3.36 3.40 -10.06
CA GLY A 82 4.36 3.56 -9.02
C GLY A 82 3.70 3.77 -7.66
N LEU A 83 4.51 3.70 -6.61
CA LEU A 83 4.12 3.85 -5.23
C LEU A 83 4.68 5.15 -4.65
N THR A 84 3.82 5.86 -3.94
CA THR A 84 4.15 7.04 -3.13
C THR A 84 4.42 6.61 -1.69
N SER A 85 3.55 5.75 -1.13
CA SER A 85 3.70 5.21 0.23
C SER A 85 3.20 3.77 0.28
N GLY A 86 3.98 2.89 0.91
CA GLY A 86 3.68 1.48 1.13
C GLY A 86 3.54 1.17 2.62
N HIS A 87 4.43 0.33 3.16
CA HIS A 87 4.46 0.09 4.60
C HIS A 87 4.81 1.36 5.39
N ARG A 88 4.25 1.48 6.60
CA ARG A 88 4.61 2.53 7.56
C ARG A 88 4.77 1.92 8.95
N ASP A 89 5.81 2.31 9.68
CA ASP A 89 5.97 1.83 11.05
C ASP A 89 4.88 2.38 11.97
N ALA A 90 4.48 1.57 12.96
CA ALA A 90 3.43 1.94 13.91
C ALA A 90 3.76 3.23 14.68
N ALA A 91 5.04 3.44 15.01
CA ALA A 91 5.50 4.66 15.68
C ALA A 91 5.38 5.91 14.78
N GLU A 92 5.68 5.78 13.49
CA GLU A 92 5.49 6.87 12.53
C GLU A 92 4.00 7.19 12.35
N GLN A 93 3.17 6.15 12.17
CA GLN A 93 1.71 6.32 12.08
C GLN A 93 1.16 6.99 13.34
N HIS A 94 1.69 6.66 14.53
CA HIS A 94 1.28 7.28 15.79
C HIS A 94 1.59 8.79 15.80
N ARG A 95 2.80 9.18 15.35
CA ARG A 95 3.18 10.59 15.26
C ARG A 95 2.27 11.35 14.29
N LEU A 96 1.97 10.79 13.12
CA LEU A 96 1.05 11.40 12.15
C LEU A 96 -0.35 11.59 12.74
N PHE A 97 -0.87 10.57 13.43
CA PHE A 97 -2.19 10.62 14.05
C PHE A 97 -2.28 11.67 15.16
N THR A 98 -1.27 11.72 16.03
CA THR A 98 -1.18 12.71 17.11
C THR A 98 -1.06 14.13 16.56
N ALA A 99 -0.24 14.34 15.53
CA ALA A 99 -0.09 15.64 14.87
C ALA A 99 -1.42 16.10 14.23
N GLU A 100 -2.13 15.22 13.53
CA GLU A 100 -3.42 15.55 12.92
C GLU A 100 -4.50 15.79 13.98
N THR A 101 -4.47 15.07 15.10
CA THR A 101 -5.36 15.32 16.25
C THR A 101 -5.11 16.69 16.86
N ALA A 102 -3.85 17.07 17.08
CA ALA A 102 -3.50 18.40 17.58
C ALA A 102 -3.93 19.50 16.59
N ARG A 103 -3.73 19.28 15.29
CA ARG A 103 -4.09 20.24 14.24
C ARG A 103 -5.59 20.45 14.09
N THR A 104 -6.38 19.40 14.28
CA THR A 104 -7.85 19.46 14.12
C THR A 104 -8.59 19.73 15.42
N GLY A 105 -7.91 19.59 16.58
CA GLY A 105 -8.52 19.71 17.90
C GLY A 105 -9.44 18.55 18.27
N SER A 106 -9.55 17.50 17.44
CA SER A 106 -10.48 16.40 17.68
C SER A 106 -10.01 15.09 17.04
N VAL A 107 -10.01 14.02 17.83
CA VAL A 107 -9.76 12.65 17.33
C VAL A 107 -10.74 12.29 16.21
N ALA A 108 -12.02 12.66 16.33
CA ALA A 108 -13.02 12.35 15.32
C ALA A 108 -12.77 13.09 13.99
N ALA A 109 -12.25 14.31 14.06
CA ALA A 109 -11.88 15.08 12.87
C ALA A 109 -10.58 14.54 12.24
N ALA A 110 -9.59 14.18 13.05
CA ALA A 110 -8.32 13.63 12.58
C ALA A 110 -8.49 12.31 11.82
N ARG A 111 -9.36 11.42 12.32
CA ARG A 111 -9.66 10.12 11.69
C ARG A 111 -10.17 10.21 10.26
N ARG A 112 -10.66 11.38 9.82
CA ARG A 112 -11.08 11.62 8.43
C ARG A 112 -9.93 11.66 7.44
N ARG A 113 -8.70 11.80 7.93
CA ARG A 113 -7.47 11.92 7.12
C ARG A 113 -6.40 10.93 7.54
N VAL A 114 -6.29 10.62 8.83
CA VAL A 114 -5.24 9.77 9.37
C VAL A 114 -5.84 8.80 10.39
N LEU A 115 -5.69 7.50 10.14
CA LEU A 115 -6.11 6.46 11.09
C LEU A 115 -5.06 6.25 12.19
N PRO A 116 -5.47 5.81 13.40
CA PRO A 116 -4.53 5.41 14.44
C PRO A 116 -3.72 4.16 14.02
N PRO A 117 -2.57 3.89 14.67
CA PRO A 117 -1.67 2.79 14.30
C PRO A 117 -2.35 1.42 14.14
N GLY A 118 -3.22 1.05 15.08
CA GLY A 118 -3.90 -0.25 15.07
C GLY A 118 -4.95 -0.44 13.96
N GLU A 119 -5.29 0.62 13.24
CA GLU A 119 -6.31 0.59 12.17
C GLU A 119 -5.71 0.89 10.78
N SER A 120 -4.44 1.30 10.70
CA SER A 120 -3.81 1.67 9.44
C SER A 120 -3.37 0.43 8.65
N ALA A 121 -3.94 0.24 7.46
CA ALA A 121 -3.54 -0.84 6.55
C ALA A 121 -2.09 -0.66 6.03
N HIS A 122 -1.53 0.55 6.08
CA HIS A 122 -0.11 0.80 5.83
C HIS A 122 0.78 0.15 6.91
N VAL A 123 0.35 0.17 8.17
CA VAL A 123 1.08 -0.49 9.27
C VAL A 123 1.02 -2.01 9.14
N ALA A 124 -0.07 -2.53 8.62
CA ALA A 124 -0.19 -3.95 8.29
C ALA A 124 0.59 -4.38 7.03
N GLY A 125 1.21 -3.44 6.30
CA GLY A 125 1.89 -3.72 5.03
C GLY A 125 0.95 -4.16 3.91
N THR A 126 -0.34 -3.79 3.99
CA THR A 126 -1.41 -4.21 3.07
C THR A 126 -2.01 -3.08 2.23
N ALA A 127 -1.61 -1.83 2.47
CA ALA A 127 -2.04 -0.66 1.72
C ALA A 127 -0.95 -0.12 0.78
N LEU A 128 -1.40 0.58 -0.26
CA LEU A 128 -0.61 1.16 -1.32
C LEU A 128 -1.19 2.52 -1.71
N ASP A 129 -0.40 3.60 -1.53
CA ASP A 129 -0.74 4.92 -2.08
C ASP A 129 -0.07 5.08 -3.44
N VAL A 130 -0.86 4.96 -4.51
CA VAL A 130 -0.42 4.80 -5.90
C VAL A 130 -0.25 6.14 -6.61
N ARG A 131 0.75 6.21 -7.50
CA ARG A 131 1.02 7.31 -8.43
C ARG A 131 1.38 6.79 -9.83
N PRO A 132 1.34 7.63 -10.88
CA PRO A 132 0.58 8.90 -10.93
C PRO A 132 -0.93 8.63 -10.95
N ALA A 133 -1.75 9.67 -11.10
CA ALA A 133 -3.21 9.55 -11.14
C ALA A 133 -3.69 8.58 -12.24
N GLU A 134 -3.03 8.55 -13.38
CA GLU A 134 -3.32 7.61 -14.47
C GLU A 134 -3.01 6.15 -14.07
N GLY A 135 -1.96 5.95 -13.27
CA GLY A 135 -1.61 4.64 -12.72
C GLY A 135 -2.62 4.13 -11.71
N ALA A 136 -3.08 5.02 -10.81
CA ALA A 136 -4.17 4.75 -9.89
C ALA A 136 -5.49 4.46 -10.66
N ALA A 137 -5.81 5.24 -11.68
CA ALA A 137 -6.98 5.00 -12.52
C ALA A 137 -6.92 3.66 -13.27
N TRP A 138 -5.73 3.20 -13.64
CA TRP A 138 -5.56 1.86 -14.22
C TRP A 138 -5.79 0.76 -13.19
N LEU A 139 -5.26 0.90 -11.97
CA LEU A 139 -5.50 -0.05 -10.88
C LEU A 139 -6.96 -0.07 -10.43
N GLU A 140 -7.66 1.06 -10.49
CA GLU A 140 -9.10 1.12 -10.25
C GLU A 140 -9.86 0.17 -11.19
N ARG A 141 -9.49 0.14 -12.47
CA ARG A 141 -10.18 -0.66 -13.50
C ARG A 141 -9.75 -2.13 -13.51
N HIS A 142 -8.48 -2.42 -13.22
CA HIS A 142 -7.91 -3.76 -13.42
C HIS A 142 -7.40 -4.43 -12.13
N GLY A 143 -7.33 -3.69 -11.02
CA GLY A 143 -6.73 -4.13 -9.77
C GLY A 143 -7.40 -5.34 -9.14
N ALA A 144 -8.69 -5.56 -9.40
CA ALA A 144 -9.43 -6.73 -8.91
C ALA A 144 -8.79 -8.07 -9.33
N ALA A 145 -8.20 -8.15 -10.53
CA ALA A 145 -7.47 -9.34 -10.99
C ALA A 145 -6.24 -9.66 -10.13
N TYR A 146 -5.71 -8.65 -9.44
CA TYR A 146 -4.57 -8.75 -8.51
C TYR A 146 -4.99 -8.63 -7.05
N ARG A 147 -6.31 -8.61 -6.78
CA ARG A 147 -6.90 -8.39 -5.45
C ARG A 147 -6.52 -7.05 -4.80
N LEU A 148 -6.23 -6.05 -5.62
CA LEU A 148 -5.97 -4.68 -5.21
C LEU A 148 -7.21 -3.84 -5.45
N TYR A 149 -7.77 -3.26 -4.39
CA TYR A 149 -9.04 -2.54 -4.44
C TYR A 149 -8.87 -1.14 -3.88
N ARG A 150 -9.43 -0.14 -4.57
CA ARG A 150 -9.51 1.20 -4.01
C ARG A 150 -10.45 1.20 -2.80
N ARG A 151 -9.96 1.73 -1.68
CA ARG A 151 -10.65 1.66 -0.39
C ARG A 151 -11.64 2.80 -0.17
N TYR A 152 -11.24 4.02 -0.54
CA TYR A 152 -11.96 5.24 -0.19
C TYR A 152 -12.29 6.12 -1.41
N ASP A 153 -13.50 6.70 -1.43
CA ASP A 153 -13.96 7.61 -2.49
C ASP A 153 -13.20 8.93 -2.52
N ASN A 154 -12.82 9.45 -1.35
CA ASN A 154 -12.03 10.69 -1.26
C ASN A 154 -10.52 10.49 -1.52
N GLU A 155 -10.04 9.24 -1.58
CA GLU A 155 -8.61 8.93 -1.76
C GLU A 155 -8.41 8.10 -3.02
N TRP A 156 -8.31 8.78 -4.17
CA TRP A 156 -8.13 8.12 -5.48
C TRP A 156 -6.84 7.33 -5.61
N TRP A 157 -5.86 7.63 -4.76
CA TRP A 157 -4.55 6.98 -4.74
C TRP A 157 -4.52 5.74 -3.84
N HIS A 158 -5.47 5.53 -2.93
CA HIS A 158 -5.33 4.54 -1.86
C HIS A 158 -5.97 3.19 -2.21
N PHE A 159 -5.13 2.14 -2.26
CA PHE A 159 -5.52 0.77 -2.56
C PHE A 159 -5.13 -0.16 -1.42
N GLU A 160 -5.96 -1.18 -1.17
CA GLU A 160 -5.67 -2.24 -0.21
C GLU A 160 -5.73 -3.62 -0.88
N TYR A 161 -4.88 -4.53 -0.42
CA TYR A 161 -4.89 -5.93 -0.85
C TYR A 161 -5.86 -6.76 0.01
N HIS A 162 -6.82 -7.44 -0.63
CA HIS A 162 -7.76 -8.33 0.06
C HIS A 162 -7.71 -9.76 -0.49
N PRO A 163 -7.17 -10.74 0.25
CA PRO A 163 -6.85 -12.07 -0.29
C PRO A 163 -8.07 -12.90 -0.71
N SER A 164 -9.21 -12.70 -0.05
CA SER A 164 -10.36 -13.61 -0.16
C SER A 164 -11.68 -12.94 -0.52
N THR A 165 -11.80 -11.63 -0.33
CA THR A 165 -13.07 -10.92 -0.48
C THR A 165 -12.89 -9.61 -1.22
N VAL A 166 -13.93 -9.17 -1.92
CA VAL A 166 -14.02 -7.80 -2.43
C VAL A 166 -14.47 -6.92 -1.25
N PRO A 167 -13.70 -5.90 -0.84
CA PRO A 167 -14.11 -5.04 0.25
C PRO A 167 -15.19 -4.05 -0.20
N LEU A 168 -16.14 -3.72 0.68
CA LEU A 168 -17.12 -2.64 0.45
C LEU A 168 -16.40 -1.33 0.14
N ARG A 169 -16.76 -0.48 -0.82
CA ARG A 169 -16.11 0.84 -0.93
C ARG A 169 -16.63 1.83 0.10
N LEU A 170 -15.77 2.64 0.73
CA LEU A 170 -16.17 3.60 1.76
C LEU A 170 -16.02 5.05 1.27
N PRO A 171 -16.84 5.99 1.77
CA PRO A 171 -16.67 7.40 1.41
C PRO A 171 -15.33 8.00 1.87
N ARG A 172 -14.83 7.57 3.04
CA ARG A 172 -13.61 8.08 3.70
C ARG A 172 -13.12 7.19 4.86
N PRO A 173 -11.89 7.36 5.36
CA PRO A 173 -11.27 6.46 6.36
C PRO A 173 -12.00 6.28 7.69
N ASP A 174 -12.62 7.33 8.25
CA ASP A 174 -13.30 7.25 9.55
C ASP A 174 -14.61 6.46 9.54
N VAL A 175 -15.12 6.07 8.37
CA VAL A 175 -16.36 5.28 8.22
C VAL A 175 -16.10 3.77 8.32
N LEU A 176 -14.86 3.36 8.60
CA LEU A 176 -14.55 1.96 8.87
C LEU A 176 -15.48 1.39 9.95
N PRO A 177 -16.12 0.23 9.72
CA PRO A 177 -16.88 -0.43 10.77
C PRO A 177 -15.96 -0.64 11.96
N ARG A 178 -16.34 -0.14 13.15
CA ARG A 178 -15.57 -0.39 14.36
C ARG A 178 -15.38 -1.90 14.46
N ARG A 179 -14.15 -2.39 14.34
CA ARG A 179 -13.83 -3.73 14.82
C ARG A 179 -14.19 -3.70 16.31
N GLY A 180 -15.19 -4.50 16.70
CA GLY A 180 -15.60 -4.61 18.10
C GLY A 180 -14.39 -4.91 18.98
N PRO A 181 -14.43 -4.60 20.28
CA PRO A 181 -13.32 -4.90 21.16
C PRO A 181 -12.98 -6.39 21.02
N SER A 182 -11.74 -6.70 20.66
CA SER A 182 -11.20 -8.04 20.85
C SER A 182 -11.39 -8.37 22.32
N THR A 183 -12.39 -9.19 22.63
CA THR A 183 -12.47 -9.90 23.89
C THR A 183 -11.29 -10.86 23.92
N MET A 184 -10.11 -10.36 24.30
CA MET A 184 -9.18 -11.19 25.06
C MET A 184 -9.92 -11.49 26.37
N ALA A 185 -10.51 -12.68 26.41
CA ALA A 185 -11.00 -13.26 27.64
C ALA A 185 -9.82 -13.26 28.63
N CYS A 186 -9.96 -12.47 29.69
CA CYS A 186 -9.11 -12.55 30.87
C CYS A 186 -9.27 -13.97 31.41
N ALA A 187 -8.24 -14.80 31.22
CA ALA A 187 -8.23 -16.16 31.73
C ALA A 187 -8.21 -16.11 33.27
N THR A 188 -9.36 -16.46 33.82
CA THR A 188 -9.60 -17.20 35.06
C THR A 188 -8.53 -17.10 36.14
N THR A 189 -8.84 -16.34 37.19
CA THR A 189 -8.28 -16.50 38.54
C THR A 189 -8.38 -17.96 38.98
N VAL A 190 -7.23 -18.61 39.17
CA VAL A 190 -7.12 -19.91 39.85
C VAL A 190 -7.24 -19.67 41.36
N PRO A 191 -8.17 -20.30 42.11
CA PRO A 191 -8.14 -20.27 43.56
C PRO A 191 -7.14 -21.31 44.09
N LEU A 192 -6.32 -20.91 45.06
CA LEU A 192 -5.48 -21.82 45.86
C LEU A 192 -6.36 -22.82 46.65
N PRO A 193 -5.96 -24.09 46.80
CA PRO A 193 -6.64 -25.00 47.73
C PRO A 193 -6.23 -24.70 49.17
N SER A 194 -7.24 -24.45 50.02
CA SER A 194 -7.13 -24.37 51.46
C SER A 194 -6.84 -25.75 52.06
N ARG A 195 -5.71 -25.86 52.77
CA ARG A 195 -5.36 -26.98 53.65
C ARG A 195 -6.33 -26.99 54.84
N THR A 196 -7.24 -27.94 54.87
CA THR A 196 -7.91 -28.36 56.11
C THR A 196 -7.63 -29.83 56.31
N GLY A 197 -6.73 -30.10 57.27
CA GLY A 197 -6.53 -31.43 57.81
C GLY A 197 -7.78 -31.88 58.56
N ASN A 198 -8.10 -33.16 58.45
CA ASN A 198 -8.97 -33.80 59.41
C ASN A 198 -8.28 -35.08 59.91
N ARG A 199 -8.29 -35.23 61.22
CA ARG A 199 -7.83 -36.42 61.95
C ARG A 199 -8.72 -37.60 61.61
N LEU A 200 -8.12 -38.77 61.39
CA LEU A 200 -8.29 -39.99 62.19
C LEU A 200 -6.98 -40.78 62.11
#